data_AF-A0A4R5NRD2-F1
#
_entry.id   AF-A0A4R5NRD2-F1
#
_cell.length_a   1.000
_cell.length_b   1.000
_cell.length_c   1.000
_cell.angle_alpha   90.00
_cell.angle_beta   90.00
_cell.angle_gamma   90.00
#
_symmetry.space_group_name_H-M   'P 1'
#
loop_
_entity.id
_entity.type
_entity.pdbx_description
1 polymer ?
#
loop_
_entity_poly.entity_id
_entity_poly.type
_entity_poly.pdbx_seq_one_letter_code
_entity_poly.pdbx_strand_id
1 'polypeptide(L)'
;MGHELISNFMAVGLYLFVIPAALIFGLTLVNRNTKRLLATAFSMNSQVYFGFIGIFLHEFSHYLVAKLFGHKIVAVRFLKLPKSEKHTAYQPEVDSRDRALGYVNHTWNQRNIYQVLGNLFIGIAPIFGCTLALLGFARLLVPSLFNAMTSLLQSPASLDWSLFFMNLTVSNQSFWLWLLFIVISLNISIGGFDLSRADLNNSWQGFISFTVLIVLVTLLLTFVGVSTWWIKLITQFGLIILIVLGYSLVISLIAHGLVRLVYYFKIK
;
A
#
# COMPACT_ATOMS: atom_id res chain seq x y z
N MET A 1 -4.76 -33.08 -14.34
CA MET A 1 -4.92 -32.67 -12.93
C MET A 1 -3.63 -32.18 -12.28
N GLY A 2 -2.51 -32.93 -12.31
CA GLY A 2 -1.24 -32.48 -11.72
C GLY A 2 -0.70 -31.16 -12.30
N HIS A 3 -0.68 -31.01 -13.62
CA HIS A 3 -0.22 -29.79 -14.29
C HIS A 3 -1.08 -28.55 -13.93
N GLU A 4 -2.40 -28.72 -13.86
CA GLU A 4 -3.33 -27.66 -13.49
C GLU A 4 -3.11 -27.20 -12.04
N LEU A 5 -2.92 -28.15 -11.12
CA LEU A 5 -2.68 -27.85 -9.71
C LEU A 5 -1.40 -27.02 -9.52
N ILE A 6 -0.32 -27.38 -10.22
CA ILE A 6 0.94 -26.63 -10.17
C ILE A 6 0.74 -25.23 -10.74
N SER A 7 0.07 -25.10 -11.90
CA SER A 7 -0.24 -23.79 -12.51
C SER A 7 -1.04 -22.88 -11.57
N ASN A 8 -2.07 -23.43 -10.91
CA ASN A 8 -2.91 -22.72 -9.96
C ASN A 8 -2.11 -22.22 -8.75
N PHE A 9 -1.26 -23.07 -8.16
CA PHE A 9 -0.38 -22.65 -7.07
C PHE A 9 0.66 -21.62 -7.50
N MET A 10 1.22 -21.73 -8.70
CA MET A 10 2.12 -20.72 -9.25
C MET A 10 1.42 -19.36 -9.40
N ALA A 11 0.19 -19.33 -9.91
CA ALA A 11 -0.59 -18.10 -10.03
C ALA A 11 -0.90 -17.48 -8.65
N VAL A 12 -1.36 -18.28 -7.69
CA VAL A 12 -1.59 -17.84 -6.29
C VAL A 12 -0.30 -17.27 -5.68
N GLY A 13 0.80 -18.01 -5.81
CA GLY A 13 2.13 -17.62 -5.35
C GLY A 13 2.57 -16.26 -5.89
N LEU A 14 2.48 -16.11 -7.21
CA LEU A 14 2.90 -14.91 -7.92
C LEU A 14 2.07 -13.69 -7.53
N TYR A 15 0.74 -13.79 -7.62
CA TYR A 15 -0.16 -12.64 -7.49
C TYR A 15 -0.47 -12.24 -6.05
N LEU A 16 -0.46 -13.17 -5.08
CA LEU A 16 -0.73 -12.84 -3.68
C LEU A 16 0.52 -12.61 -2.84
N PHE A 17 1.67 -13.17 -3.23
CA PHE A 17 2.89 -13.09 -2.42
C PHE A 17 4.02 -12.35 -3.15
N VAL A 18 4.47 -12.85 -4.30
CA VAL A 18 5.70 -12.33 -4.95
C VAL A 18 5.53 -10.89 -5.40
N ILE A 19 4.49 -10.60 -6.19
CA ILE A 19 4.24 -9.25 -6.73
C ILE A 19 4.01 -8.23 -5.60
N PRO A 20 3.08 -8.46 -4.65
CA PRO A 20 2.87 -7.51 -3.56
C PRO A 20 4.13 -7.31 -2.71
N ALA A 21 4.83 -8.39 -2.33
CA ALA A 21 6.03 -8.27 -1.50
C ALA A 21 7.13 -7.45 -2.18
N ALA A 22 7.39 -7.68 -3.47
CA ALA A 22 8.40 -6.95 -4.23
C ALA A 22 8.08 -5.45 -4.31
N LEU A 23 6.81 -5.11 -4.62
CA LEU A 23 6.38 -3.72 -4.74
C LEU A 23 6.33 -3.00 -3.40
N ILE A 24 5.83 -3.65 -2.34
CA ILE A 24 5.82 -3.12 -0.98
C ILE A 24 7.25 -2.85 -0.51
N PHE A 25 8.17 -3.79 -0.75
CA PHE A 25 9.58 -3.61 -0.39
C PHE A 25 10.21 -2.42 -1.13
N GLY A 26 9.99 -2.33 -2.45
CA GLY A 26 10.48 -1.20 -3.27
C GLY A 26 9.92 0.15 -2.81
N LEU A 27 8.60 0.23 -2.59
CA LEU A 27 7.94 1.43 -2.07
C LEU A 27 8.47 1.82 -0.69
N THR A 28 8.59 0.85 0.22
CA THR A 28 9.12 1.08 1.57
C THR A 28 10.54 1.63 1.52
N LEU A 29 11.41 1.09 0.67
CA LEU A 29 12.78 1.56 0.52
C LEU A 29 12.84 3.00 0.01
N VAL A 30 12.14 3.27 -1.10
CA VAL A 30 12.13 4.60 -1.74
C VAL A 30 11.52 5.64 -0.81
N ASN A 31 10.35 5.37 -0.24
CA ASN A 31 9.62 6.32 0.60
C ASN A 31 10.34 6.62 1.91
N ARG A 32 10.95 5.62 2.57
CA ARG A 32 11.77 5.90 3.77
C ARG A 32 12.95 6.80 3.46
N ASN A 33 13.61 6.60 2.33
CA ASN A 33 14.72 7.47 1.91
C ASN A 33 14.23 8.88 1.56
N THR A 34 13.12 9.01 0.83
CA THR A 34 12.49 10.31 0.52
C THR A 34 12.09 11.06 1.79
N LYS A 35 11.44 10.39 2.75
CA LYS A 35 11.06 10.96 4.05
C LYS A 35 12.27 11.43 4.85
N ARG A 36 13.36 10.65 4.87
CA ARG A 36 14.62 11.04 5.52
C ARG A 36 15.21 12.28 4.88
N LEU A 37 15.27 12.35 3.55
CA LEU A 37 15.77 13.52 2.83
C LEU A 37 14.91 14.76 3.11
N LEU A 38 13.57 14.63 3.11
CA LEU A 38 12.66 15.71 3.47
C LEU A 38 12.91 16.21 4.91
N ALA A 39 13.05 15.27 5.85
CA ALA A 39 13.31 15.56 7.25
C ALA A 39 14.60 16.37 7.44
N THR A 40 15.68 15.96 6.77
CA THR A 40 16.98 16.63 6.82
C THR A 40 16.98 17.96 6.07
N ALA A 41 16.32 18.04 4.92
CA ALA A 41 16.30 19.23 4.08
C ALA A 41 15.45 20.35 4.67
N PHE A 42 14.28 20.07 5.24
CA PHE A 42 13.30 21.08 5.62
C PHE A 42 12.94 21.09 7.11
N SER A 43 12.76 19.91 7.70
CA SER A 43 12.48 19.63 9.12
C SER A 43 11.67 18.34 9.23
N MET A 44 11.60 17.74 10.42
CA MET A 44 10.81 16.52 10.65
C MET A 44 9.32 16.67 10.24
N ASN A 45 8.74 17.85 10.40
CA ASN A 45 7.34 18.13 10.05
C ASN A 45 7.05 18.10 8.54
N SER A 46 8.08 18.26 7.69
CA SER A 46 7.91 18.19 6.23
C SER A 46 7.33 16.86 5.77
N GLN A 47 7.64 15.76 6.46
CA GLN A 47 7.06 14.44 6.15
C GLN A 47 5.54 14.45 6.27
N VAL A 48 4.99 15.22 7.22
CA VAL A 48 3.54 15.38 7.38
C VAL A 48 2.99 16.26 6.27
N TYR A 49 3.61 17.41 5.99
CA TYR A 49 3.09 18.32 4.94
C TYR A 49 3.04 17.66 3.55
N PHE A 50 4.05 16.85 3.21
CA PHE A 50 4.11 16.16 1.92
C PHE A 50 3.41 14.79 1.90
N GLY A 51 2.85 14.32 3.02
CA GLY A 51 2.28 12.97 3.13
C GLY A 51 1.04 12.83 4.00
N PHE A 52 0.42 13.91 4.47
CA PHE A 52 -0.66 13.85 5.46
C PHE A 52 -1.87 13.02 5.00
N ILE A 53 -2.23 13.05 3.72
CA ILE A 53 -3.35 12.25 3.20
C ILE A 53 -2.98 10.77 3.27
N GLY A 54 -1.77 10.42 2.84
CA GLY A 54 -1.27 9.05 2.90
C GLY A 54 -1.16 8.53 4.33
N ILE A 55 -0.63 9.33 5.25
CA ILE A 55 -0.51 8.98 6.68
C ILE A 55 -1.89 8.77 7.30
N PHE A 56 -2.84 9.68 7.04
CA PHE A 56 -4.21 9.52 7.51
C PHE A 56 -4.83 8.22 6.99
N LEU A 57 -4.75 7.97 5.68
CA LEU A 57 -5.29 6.75 5.07
C LEU A 57 -4.60 5.49 5.62
N HIS A 58 -3.30 5.53 5.86
CA HIS A 58 -2.53 4.42 6.44
C HIS A 58 -3.09 4.03 7.81
N GLU A 59 -3.13 4.98 8.75
CA GLU A 59 -3.62 4.73 10.10
C GLU A 59 -5.13 4.43 10.11
N PHE A 60 -5.90 5.08 9.25
CA PHE A 60 -7.34 4.80 9.12
C PHE A 60 -7.59 3.38 8.64
N SER A 61 -6.75 2.86 7.75
CA SER A 61 -6.84 1.48 7.27
C SER A 61 -6.58 0.48 8.39
N HIS A 62 -5.52 0.70 9.18
CA HIS A 62 -5.25 -0.11 10.39
C HIS A 62 -6.44 -0.13 11.32
N TYR A 63 -7.01 1.04 11.62
CA TYR A 63 -8.16 1.17 12.51
C TYR A 63 -9.40 0.42 12.01
N LEU A 64 -9.75 0.59 10.73
CA LEU A 64 -10.91 -0.08 10.13
C LEU A 64 -10.75 -1.60 10.14
N VAL A 65 -9.60 -2.09 9.69
CA VAL A 65 -9.35 -3.54 9.61
C VAL A 65 -9.23 -4.15 11.01
N ALA A 66 -8.62 -3.44 11.97
CA ALA A 66 -8.59 -3.88 13.37
C ALA A 66 -10.01 -4.04 13.95
N LYS A 67 -10.93 -3.11 13.67
CA LYS A 67 -12.33 -3.25 14.06
C LYS A 67 -13.03 -4.40 13.35
N LEU A 68 -12.78 -4.60 12.06
CA LEU A 68 -13.38 -5.70 11.30
C LEU A 68 -13.02 -7.05 11.92
N PHE A 69 -11.76 -7.24 12.31
CA PHE A 69 -11.31 -8.46 12.97
C PHE A 69 -11.63 -8.52 14.47
N GLY A 70 -12.36 -7.54 15.02
CA GLY A 70 -12.78 -7.55 16.42
C GLY A 70 -11.65 -7.27 17.42
N HIS A 71 -10.60 -6.55 17.01
CA HIS A 71 -9.55 -6.11 17.92
C HIS A 71 -10.03 -4.92 18.75
N LYS A 72 -9.57 -4.84 20.00
CA LYS A 72 -9.86 -3.71 20.87
C LYS A 72 -8.87 -2.58 20.60
N ILE A 73 -9.36 -1.45 20.10
CA ILE A 73 -8.56 -0.24 19.92
C ILE A 73 -8.27 0.37 21.30
N VAL A 74 -6.98 0.52 21.61
CA VAL A 74 -6.50 1.11 22.88
C VAL A 74 -6.27 2.60 22.70
N ALA A 75 -5.63 3.02 21.61
CA ALA A 75 -5.39 4.41 21.31
C ALA A 75 -5.23 4.61 19.80
N VAL A 76 -5.68 5.75 19.28
CA VAL A 76 -5.55 6.11 17.87
C VAL A 76 -5.20 7.57 17.71
N ARG A 77 -4.25 7.86 16.83
CA ARG A 77 -4.00 9.19 16.27
C ARG A 77 -3.65 9.03 14.80
N PHE A 78 -4.54 9.47 13.91
CA PHE A 78 -4.32 9.36 12.46
C PHE A 78 -3.23 10.29 11.94
N LEU A 79 -3.01 11.42 12.61
CA LEU A 79 -1.96 12.37 12.28
C LEU A 79 -1.35 12.94 13.56
N LYS A 80 -0.03 12.93 13.65
CA LYS A 80 0.75 13.53 14.74
C LYS A 80 1.88 14.33 14.10
N LEU A 81 1.95 15.63 14.40
CA LEU A 81 3.15 16.41 14.11
C LEU A 81 4.24 15.99 15.09
N PRO A 82 5.40 15.49 14.63
CA PRO A 82 6.50 15.17 15.51
C PRO A 82 6.97 16.46 16.19
N LYS A 83 7.09 16.44 17.52
CA LYS A 83 7.61 17.60 18.24
C LYS A 83 9.07 17.77 17.84
N SER A 84 9.43 18.95 17.34
CA SER A 84 10.82 19.32 17.15
C SER A 84 11.47 19.33 18.52
N GLU A 85 12.37 18.39 18.80
CA GLU A 85 13.27 18.53 19.95
C GLU A 85 13.99 19.87 19.80
N LYS A 86 13.75 20.78 20.75
CA LYS A 86 14.80 21.73 21.12
C LYS A 86 15.95 20.86 21.61
N HIS A 87 17.14 21.01 21.04
CA HIS A 87 18.36 20.45 21.58
C HIS A 87 18.61 21.00 22.99
N THR A 88 17.92 20.48 24.01
CA THR A 88 18.38 20.58 25.39
C THR A 88 19.24 19.36 25.64
N ALA A 89 20.54 19.60 25.74
CA ALA A 89 21.51 18.60 26.14
C ALA A 89 21.01 17.88 27.39
N TYR A 90 21.00 16.55 27.32
CA TYR A 90 20.49 15.62 28.34
C TYR A 90 19.00 15.24 28.22
N GLN A 91 18.71 14.30 27.31
CA GLN A 91 17.58 13.40 27.49
C GLN A 91 17.92 11.98 27.01
N PRO A 92 17.66 10.95 27.84
CA PRO A 92 17.92 9.56 27.49
C PRO A 92 16.86 9.09 26.48
N GLU A 93 17.31 8.29 25.51
CA GLU A 93 16.51 7.53 24.54
C GLU A 93 15.16 8.14 24.13
N VAL A 94 15.18 8.99 23.10
CA VAL A 94 13.96 9.47 22.42
C VAL A 94 13.08 8.27 22.07
N ASP A 95 11.99 8.10 22.82
CA ASP A 95 11.05 6.99 22.64
C ASP A 95 10.60 7.00 21.17
N SER A 96 10.76 5.88 20.47
CA SER A 96 10.45 5.74 19.04
C SER A 96 9.04 6.24 18.67
N ARG A 97 8.14 6.29 19.66
CA ARG A 97 6.78 6.85 19.62
C ARG A 97 6.71 8.36 19.37
N ASP A 98 7.76 9.12 19.67
CA ASP A 98 7.77 10.58 19.46
C ASP A 98 8.13 11.01 18.04
N ARG A 99 8.72 10.09 17.24
CA ARG A 99 8.95 10.29 15.80
C ARG A 99 7.85 9.72 14.90
N ALA A 100 6.85 9.05 15.47
CA ALA A 100 5.72 8.50 14.72
C ALA A 100 4.81 9.63 14.19
N LEU A 101 4.41 9.53 12.92
CA LEU A 101 3.54 10.50 12.25
C LEU A 101 2.04 10.20 12.45
N GLY A 102 1.75 9.04 13.04
CA GLY A 102 0.43 8.49 13.33
C GLY A 102 0.61 7.16 14.08
N TYR A 103 -0.46 6.64 14.70
CA TYR A 103 -0.48 5.30 15.28
C TYR A 103 -1.90 4.79 15.53
N VAL A 104 -2.09 3.48 15.42
CA VAL A 104 -3.24 2.72 15.92
C VAL A 104 -2.76 1.60 16.84
N ASN A 105 -2.93 1.79 18.14
CA ASN A 105 -2.65 0.74 19.12
C ASN A 105 -3.90 -0.10 19.33
N HIS A 106 -3.78 -1.41 19.14
CA HIS A 106 -4.87 -2.37 19.35
C HIS A 106 -4.38 -3.60 20.10
N THR A 107 -5.32 -4.33 20.71
CA THR A 107 -5.08 -5.59 21.42
C THR A 107 -6.07 -6.65 20.97
N TRP A 108 -5.68 -7.91 21.05
CA TRP A 108 -6.50 -9.04 20.61
C TRP A 108 -6.32 -10.24 21.53
N ASN A 109 -7.26 -11.18 21.46
CA ASN A 109 -7.20 -12.47 22.12
C ASN A 109 -6.41 -13.46 21.26
N GLN A 110 -5.23 -13.86 21.71
CA GLN A 110 -4.34 -14.79 21.01
C GLN A 110 -4.95 -16.19 20.83
N ARG A 111 -5.99 -16.55 21.60
CA ARG A 111 -6.70 -17.83 21.45
C ARG A 111 -7.78 -17.80 20.35
N ASN A 112 -8.10 -16.64 19.81
CA ASN A 112 -9.10 -16.50 18.75
C ASN A 112 -8.43 -16.48 17.37
N ILE A 113 -8.61 -17.56 16.60
CA ILE A 113 -8.01 -17.73 15.25
C ILE A 113 -8.42 -16.60 14.31
N TYR A 114 -9.66 -16.11 14.39
CA TYR A 114 -10.13 -15.00 13.56
C TYR A 114 -9.33 -13.72 13.82
N GLN A 115 -9.03 -13.42 15.08
CA GLN A 115 -8.21 -12.26 15.46
C GLN A 115 -6.74 -12.46 15.10
N VAL A 116 -6.19 -13.66 15.29
CA VAL A 116 -4.80 -13.98 14.89
C VAL A 116 -4.62 -13.83 13.37
N LEU A 117 -5.58 -14.33 12.57
CA LEU A 117 -5.60 -14.13 11.13
C LEU A 117 -5.74 -12.64 10.77
N GLY A 118 -6.52 -11.88 11.56
CA GLY A 118 -6.64 -10.43 11.45
C GLY A 118 -5.31 -9.68 11.53
N ASN A 119 -4.31 -10.17 12.28
CA ASN A 119 -2.99 -9.54 12.35
C ASN A 119 -2.32 -9.40 10.98
N LEU A 120 -2.49 -10.40 10.09
CA LEU A 120 -2.02 -10.32 8.71
C LEU A 120 -2.60 -9.08 8.02
N PHE A 121 -3.92 -9.03 7.96
CA PHE A 121 -4.68 -8.04 7.22
C PHE A 121 -4.54 -6.64 7.80
N ILE A 122 -4.45 -6.51 9.13
CA ILE A 122 -4.16 -5.23 9.77
C ILE A 122 -2.78 -4.77 9.32
N GLY A 123 -1.74 -5.60 9.43
CA GLY A 123 -0.38 -5.22 9.05
C GLY A 123 -0.25 -4.73 7.60
N ILE A 124 -1.03 -5.28 6.66
CA ILE A 124 -1.05 -4.82 5.25
C ILE A 124 -2.23 -3.92 4.90
N ALA A 125 -3.08 -3.53 5.87
CA ALA A 125 -4.27 -2.74 5.62
C ALA A 125 -3.99 -1.43 4.86
N PRO A 126 -2.90 -0.69 5.15
CA PRO A 126 -2.57 0.53 4.41
C PRO A 126 -2.40 0.32 2.90
N ILE A 127 -1.91 -0.86 2.49
CA ILE A 127 -1.75 -1.20 1.07
C ILE A 127 -3.10 -1.19 0.37
N PHE A 128 -4.12 -1.80 0.99
CA PHE A 128 -5.46 -1.83 0.43
C PHE A 128 -6.16 -0.49 0.51
N GLY A 129 -6.10 0.20 1.66
CA GLY A 129 -6.78 1.48 1.82
C GLY A 129 -6.22 2.58 0.92
N CYS A 130 -4.89 2.68 0.78
CA CYS A 130 -4.27 3.63 -0.14
C CYS A 130 -4.54 3.26 -1.61
N THR A 131 -4.55 1.97 -1.95
CA THR A 131 -4.92 1.49 -3.29
C THR A 131 -6.35 1.87 -3.65
N LEU A 132 -7.31 1.62 -2.75
CA LEU A 132 -8.71 1.99 -2.94
C LEU A 132 -8.89 3.51 -3.06
N ALA A 133 -8.17 4.29 -2.25
CA ALA A 133 -8.21 5.75 -2.32
C ALA A 133 -7.69 6.24 -3.68
N LEU A 134 -6.56 5.72 -4.17
CA LEU A 134 -6.01 6.09 -5.49
C LEU A 134 -6.97 5.73 -6.63
N LEU A 135 -7.57 4.54 -6.60
CA LEU A 135 -8.60 4.16 -7.59
C LEU A 135 -9.82 5.06 -7.52
N GLY A 136 -10.26 5.42 -6.31
CA GLY A 136 -11.37 6.36 -6.10
C GLY A 136 -11.07 7.75 -6.67
N PHE A 137 -9.90 8.31 -6.36
CA PHE A 137 -9.47 9.60 -6.92
C PHE A 137 -9.24 9.53 -8.42
N ALA A 138 -8.71 8.43 -8.96
CA ALA A 138 -8.61 8.23 -10.40
C ALA A 138 -10.00 8.25 -11.03
N ARG A 139 -10.97 7.52 -10.48
CA ARG A 139 -12.36 7.51 -11.00
C ARG A 139 -13.02 8.89 -10.95
N LEU A 140 -12.76 9.67 -9.89
CA LEU A 140 -13.40 10.97 -9.69
C LEU A 140 -12.75 12.10 -10.49
N LEU A 141 -11.41 12.14 -10.53
CA LEU A 141 -10.65 13.26 -11.11
C LEU A 141 -10.20 12.97 -12.55
N VAL A 142 -9.85 11.72 -12.84
CA VAL A 142 -9.29 11.31 -14.14
C VAL A 142 -9.95 10.00 -14.62
N PRO A 143 -11.26 10.02 -14.96
CA PRO A 143 -12.00 8.80 -15.31
C PRO A 143 -11.37 7.99 -16.45
N SER A 144 -10.65 8.65 -17.36
CA SER A 144 -9.92 7.99 -18.46
C SER A 144 -8.78 7.11 -17.96
N LEU A 145 -8.02 7.57 -16.96
CA LEU A 145 -7.00 6.76 -16.30
C LEU A 145 -7.64 5.56 -15.59
N PHE A 146 -8.73 5.77 -14.87
CA PHE A 146 -9.46 4.68 -14.23
C PHE A 146 -9.93 3.64 -15.25
N ASN A 147 -10.56 4.07 -16.35
CA ASN A 147 -11.04 3.18 -17.41
C ASN A 147 -9.89 2.42 -18.06
N ALA A 148 -8.78 3.10 -18.37
CA ALA A 148 -7.57 2.47 -18.90
C ALA A 148 -7.01 1.40 -17.95
N MET A 149 -6.89 1.70 -16.65
CA MET A 149 -6.45 0.72 -15.65
C MET A 149 -7.39 -0.48 -15.58
N THR A 150 -8.71 -0.27 -15.64
CA THR A 150 -9.69 -1.36 -15.61
C THR A 150 -9.76 -2.18 -16.90
N SER A 151 -9.38 -1.62 -18.06
CA SER A 151 -9.37 -2.37 -19.32
C SER A 151 -8.35 -3.51 -19.29
N LEU A 152 -7.23 -3.34 -18.56
CA LEU A 152 -6.24 -4.38 -18.34
C LEU A 152 -6.77 -5.58 -17.53
N LEU A 153 -7.90 -5.42 -16.82
CA LEU A 153 -8.54 -6.49 -16.03
C LEU A 153 -9.48 -7.36 -16.86
N GLN A 154 -9.82 -6.95 -18.09
CA GLN A 154 -10.72 -7.69 -18.98
C GLN A 154 -10.07 -8.98 -19.49
N SER A 155 -8.78 -8.90 -19.81
CA SER A 155 -7.96 -10.01 -20.30
C SER A 155 -6.70 -10.20 -19.44
N PRO A 156 -6.82 -10.70 -18.19
CA PRO A 156 -5.69 -10.79 -17.26
C PRO A 156 -4.50 -11.63 -17.75
N ALA A 157 -4.76 -12.62 -18.60
CA ALA A 157 -3.73 -13.49 -19.17
C ALA A 157 -2.99 -12.87 -20.37
N SER A 158 -3.55 -11.81 -20.97
CA SER A 158 -3.00 -11.14 -22.15
C SER A 158 -3.32 -9.65 -22.06
N LEU A 159 -2.43 -8.89 -21.41
CA LEU A 159 -2.61 -7.46 -21.17
C LEU A 159 -2.74 -6.69 -22.49
N ASP A 160 -3.90 -6.09 -22.72
CA ASP A 160 -4.17 -5.28 -23.90
C ASP A 160 -3.72 -3.83 -23.66
N TRP A 161 -2.44 -3.58 -23.94
CA TRP A 161 -1.86 -2.24 -23.86
C TRP A 161 -2.44 -1.28 -24.91
N SER A 162 -2.94 -1.79 -26.04
CA SER A 162 -3.53 -0.94 -27.08
C SER A 162 -4.82 -0.29 -26.58
N LEU A 163 -5.68 -1.08 -25.93
CA LEU A 163 -6.91 -0.61 -25.32
C LEU A 163 -6.63 0.31 -24.12
N PHE A 164 -5.58 0.03 -23.35
CA PHE A 164 -5.12 0.93 -22.28
C PHE A 164 -4.80 2.32 -22.82
N PHE A 165 -3.94 2.41 -23.84
CA PHE A 165 -3.54 3.70 -24.41
C PHE A 165 -4.68 4.41 -25.11
N MET A 166 -5.58 3.67 -25.78
CA MET A 166 -6.78 4.23 -26.38
C MET A 166 -7.69 4.90 -25.33
N ASN A 167 -7.93 4.24 -24.19
CA ASN A 167 -8.75 4.82 -23.12
C ASN A 167 -8.12 6.07 -22.49
N LEU A 168 -6.78 6.16 -22.46
CA LEU A 168 -6.07 7.36 -22.00
C LEU A 168 -6.19 8.53 -22.99
N THR A 169 -6.07 8.28 -24.29
CA THR A 169 -6.02 9.33 -25.32
C THR A 169 -7.38 9.89 -25.71
N VAL A 170 -8.45 9.11 -25.55
CA VAL A 170 -9.82 9.53 -25.89
C VAL A 170 -10.34 10.65 -24.97
N SER A 171 -9.61 11.03 -23.92
CA SER A 171 -10.10 11.94 -22.89
C SER A 171 -9.74 13.40 -23.12
N ASN A 172 -10.75 14.28 -23.02
CA ASN A 172 -10.58 15.74 -23.00
C ASN A 172 -10.51 16.29 -21.57
N GLN A 173 -9.87 15.57 -20.65
CA GLN A 173 -9.86 15.96 -19.25
C GLN A 173 -8.95 17.16 -18.98
N SER A 174 -9.42 18.06 -18.12
CA SER A 174 -8.70 19.27 -17.76
C SER A 174 -7.32 18.96 -17.17
N PHE A 175 -6.31 19.67 -17.65
CA PHE A 175 -4.94 19.62 -17.12
C PHE A 175 -4.90 19.80 -15.59
N TRP A 176 -5.77 20.66 -15.05
CA TRP A 176 -5.83 20.93 -13.61
C TRP A 176 -6.30 19.73 -12.79
N LEU A 177 -7.21 18.90 -13.33
CA LEU A 177 -7.65 17.67 -12.67
C LEU A 177 -6.55 16.61 -12.67
N TRP A 178 -5.79 16.50 -13.76
CA TRP A 178 -4.59 15.67 -13.83
C TRP A 178 -3.54 16.11 -12.81
N LEU A 179 -3.27 17.42 -12.73
CA LEU A 179 -2.31 17.97 -11.76
C LEU A 179 -2.77 17.69 -10.32
N LEU A 180 -4.05 17.91 -10.01
CA LEU A 180 -4.63 17.61 -8.70
C LEU A 180 -4.48 16.13 -8.35
N PHE A 181 -4.79 15.23 -9.30
CA PHE A 181 -4.63 13.80 -9.11
C PHE A 181 -3.17 13.40 -8.84
N ILE A 182 -2.21 13.98 -9.58
CA ILE A 182 -0.78 13.73 -9.37
C ILE A 182 -0.34 14.21 -7.98
N VAL A 183 -0.78 15.39 -7.55
CA VAL A 183 -0.45 15.93 -6.21
C VAL A 183 -1.02 15.05 -5.11
N ILE A 184 -2.28 14.60 -5.22
CA ILE A 184 -2.88 13.66 -4.27
C ILE A 184 -2.13 12.33 -4.29
N SER A 185 -1.79 11.82 -5.47
CA SER A 185 -1.06 10.57 -5.63
C SER A 185 0.33 10.61 -5.02
N LEU A 186 1.04 11.73 -5.13
CA LEU A 186 2.32 11.97 -4.44
C LEU A 186 2.13 11.92 -2.92
N ASN A 187 1.11 12.62 -2.41
CA ASN A 187 0.84 12.69 -0.97
C ASN A 187 0.50 11.30 -0.38
N ILE A 188 -0.34 10.54 -1.10
CA ILE A 188 -0.68 9.16 -0.73
C ILE A 188 0.53 8.25 -0.84
N SER A 189 1.32 8.35 -1.91
CA SER A 189 2.43 7.43 -2.15
C SER A 189 3.55 7.61 -1.13
N ILE A 190 3.95 8.85 -0.86
CA ILE A 190 5.02 9.18 0.11
C ILE A 190 4.56 8.83 1.52
N GLY A 191 3.33 9.19 1.90
CA GLY A 191 2.83 9.03 3.26
C GLY A 191 2.34 7.63 3.60
N GLY A 192 1.66 6.96 2.65
CA GLY A 192 0.76 5.84 2.94
C GLY A 192 1.31 4.44 2.70
N PHE A 193 2.23 4.23 1.75
CA PHE A 193 2.73 2.88 1.41
C PHE A 193 4.01 2.44 2.15
N ASP A 194 4.55 3.27 3.03
CA ASP A 194 5.70 2.89 3.86
C ASP A 194 5.21 2.10 5.09
N LEU A 195 5.26 0.77 5.00
CA LEU A 195 4.95 -0.11 6.13
C LEU A 195 6.07 -0.06 7.15
N SER A 196 5.74 0.17 8.41
CA SER A 196 6.69 0.16 9.52
C SER A 196 7.15 -1.27 9.86
N ARG A 197 8.18 -1.38 10.71
CA ARG A 197 8.60 -2.69 11.24
C ARG A 197 7.50 -3.33 12.09
N ALA A 198 6.70 -2.53 12.79
CA ALA A 198 5.58 -3.03 13.60
C ALA A 198 4.49 -3.63 12.71
N ASP A 199 4.17 -2.99 11.57
CA ASP A 199 3.17 -3.47 10.62
C ASP A 199 3.57 -4.82 10.02
N LEU A 200 4.84 -4.95 9.61
CA LEU A 200 5.38 -6.21 9.09
C LEU A 200 5.41 -7.31 10.15
N ASN A 201 5.77 -6.99 11.39
CA ASN A 201 5.78 -7.97 12.48
C ASN A 201 4.36 -8.42 12.87
N ASN A 202 3.39 -7.51 12.79
CA ASN A 202 1.98 -7.87 12.96
C ASN A 202 1.53 -8.76 11.80
N SER A 203 1.86 -8.38 10.58
CA SER A 203 1.54 -9.13 9.37
C SER A 203 2.04 -10.59 9.42
N TRP A 204 3.28 -10.77 9.89
CA TRP A 204 3.94 -12.07 10.00
C TRP A 204 3.20 -13.05 10.92
N GLN A 205 2.55 -12.56 11.99
CA GLN A 205 1.84 -13.42 12.95
C GLN A 205 0.63 -14.13 12.33
N GLY A 206 -0.03 -13.52 11.36
CA GLY A 206 -1.17 -14.12 10.64
C GLY A 206 -0.80 -14.79 9.32
N PHE A 207 0.46 -14.67 8.87
CA PHE A 207 0.90 -15.10 7.54
C PHE A 207 0.74 -16.61 7.33
N ILE A 208 1.22 -17.43 8.27
CA ILE A 208 1.17 -18.90 8.16
C ILE A 208 -0.28 -19.37 8.06
N SER A 209 -1.17 -18.87 8.92
CA SER A 209 -2.59 -19.23 8.91
C SER A 209 -3.26 -18.90 7.58
N PHE A 210 -2.94 -17.74 6.99
CA PHE A 210 -3.46 -17.35 5.67
C PHE A 210 -2.88 -18.21 4.54
N THR A 211 -1.58 -18.51 4.56
CA THR A 211 -0.95 -19.37 3.55
C THR A 211 -1.56 -20.78 3.58
N VAL A 212 -1.77 -21.35 4.77
CA VAL A 212 -2.44 -22.66 4.89
C VAL A 212 -3.87 -22.59 4.35
N LEU A 213 -4.63 -21.54 4.72
CA LEU A 213 -6.00 -21.34 4.23
C LEU A 213 -6.06 -21.25 2.70
N ILE A 214 -5.23 -20.41 2.08
CA ILE A 214 -5.26 -20.20 0.63
C ILE A 214 -4.82 -21.44 -0.15
N VAL A 215 -3.87 -22.22 0.40
CA VAL A 215 -3.44 -23.49 -0.18
C VAL A 215 -4.59 -24.51 -0.15
N LEU A 216 -5.26 -24.66 1.00
CA LEU A 216 -6.38 -25.58 1.14
C LEU A 216 -7.55 -25.22 0.22
N VAL A 217 -7.91 -23.93 0.16
CA VAL A 217 -8.97 -23.44 -0.73
C VAL A 217 -8.62 -23.72 -2.20
N THR A 218 -7.40 -23.38 -2.63
CA THR A 218 -6.96 -23.60 -4.01
C THR A 218 -6.93 -25.09 -4.36
N LEU A 219 -6.47 -25.93 -3.44
CA LEU A 219 -6.44 -27.38 -3.60
C LEU A 219 -7.86 -27.92 -3.81
N LEU A 220 -8.79 -27.59 -2.91
CA LEU A 220 -10.19 -28.05 -2.96
C LEU A 220 -10.88 -27.61 -4.25
N LEU A 221 -10.77 -26.32 -4.63
CA LEU A 221 -11.41 -25.81 -5.84
C LEU A 221 -10.83 -26.42 -7.12
N THR A 222 -9.54 -26.78 -7.11
CA THR A 222 -8.91 -27.52 -8.22
C THR A 222 -9.44 -28.94 -8.33
N PHE A 223 -9.58 -29.66 -7.20
CA PHE A 223 -10.15 -31.01 -7.22
C PHE A 223 -11.62 -31.05 -7.64
N VAL A 224 -12.40 -30.03 -7.28
CA VAL A 224 -13.82 -29.90 -7.67
C VAL A 224 -13.97 -29.45 -9.14
N GLY A 225 -12.90 -28.96 -9.79
CA GLY A 225 -12.92 -28.52 -11.19
C GLY A 225 -13.50 -27.12 -11.41
N VAL A 226 -13.54 -26.28 -10.37
CA VAL A 226 -14.04 -24.89 -10.40
C VAL A 226 -12.94 -23.84 -10.12
N SER A 227 -11.67 -24.27 -10.20
CA SER A 227 -10.46 -23.46 -10.03
C SER A 227 -10.36 -22.27 -10.98
N THR A 228 -10.90 -22.36 -12.19
CA THR A 228 -10.73 -21.33 -13.24
C THR A 228 -11.24 -19.96 -12.81
N TRP A 229 -12.42 -19.90 -12.20
CA TRP A 229 -12.99 -18.67 -11.66
C TRP A 229 -12.15 -18.12 -10.50
N TRP A 230 -11.70 -19.00 -9.60
CA TRP A 230 -10.87 -18.63 -8.45
C TRP A 230 -9.53 -18.02 -8.87
N ILE A 231 -8.84 -18.65 -9.82
CA ILE A 231 -7.57 -18.14 -10.35
C ILE A 231 -7.77 -16.85 -11.13
N LYS A 232 -8.88 -16.71 -11.87
CA LYS A 232 -9.23 -15.44 -12.53
C LYS A 232 -9.38 -14.31 -11.51
N LEU A 233 -10.08 -14.54 -10.39
CA LEU A 233 -10.24 -13.55 -9.32
C LEU A 233 -8.90 -13.16 -8.69
N ILE A 234 -8.06 -14.14 -8.33
CA ILE A 234 -6.73 -13.87 -7.77
C ILE A 234 -5.87 -13.07 -8.74
N THR A 235 -5.90 -13.44 -10.03
CA THR A 235 -5.15 -12.74 -11.08
C THR A 235 -5.62 -11.31 -11.22
N GLN A 236 -6.93 -11.05 -11.28
CA GLN A 236 -7.49 -9.69 -11.35
C GLN A 236 -7.11 -8.86 -10.13
N PHE A 237 -7.22 -9.44 -8.94
CA PHE A 237 -6.81 -8.79 -7.70
C PHE A 237 -5.31 -8.44 -7.70
N GLY A 238 -4.46 -9.41 -8.05
CA GLY A 238 -3.02 -9.21 -8.13
C GLY A 238 -2.62 -8.17 -9.19
N LEU A 239 -3.33 -8.10 -10.31
CA LEU A 239 -3.13 -7.07 -11.33
C LEU A 239 -3.52 -5.68 -10.85
N ILE A 240 -4.61 -5.53 -10.08
CA ILE A 240 -4.95 -4.24 -9.46
C ILE A 240 -3.82 -3.78 -8.54
N ILE A 241 -3.31 -4.66 -7.68
CA ILE A 241 -2.18 -4.37 -6.81
C ILE A 241 -0.93 -4.02 -7.61
N LEU A 242 -0.61 -4.78 -8.66
CA LEU A 242 0.52 -4.53 -9.55
C LEU A 242 0.44 -3.13 -10.18
N ILE A 243 -0.70 -2.79 -10.79
CA ILE A 243 -0.86 -1.52 -11.52
C ILE A 243 -0.78 -0.35 -10.54
N VAL A 244 -1.49 -0.41 -9.41
CA VAL A 244 -1.57 0.72 -8.47
C VAL A 244 -0.27 0.89 -7.70
N LEU A 245 0.33 -0.18 -7.18
CA LEU A 245 1.62 -0.08 -6.48
C LEU A 245 2.76 0.21 -7.46
N GLY A 246 2.70 -0.30 -8.69
CA GLY A 246 3.65 0.04 -9.75
C GLY A 246 3.60 1.52 -10.10
N TYR A 247 2.40 2.07 -10.32
CA TYR A 247 2.20 3.52 -10.49
C TYR A 247 2.75 4.32 -9.30
N SER A 248 2.41 3.90 -8.08
CA SER A 248 2.86 4.56 -6.85
C SER A 248 4.38 4.53 -6.70
N LEU A 249 5.03 3.44 -7.14
CA LEU A 249 6.49 3.31 -7.13
C LEU A 249 7.14 4.29 -8.10
N VAL A 250 6.61 4.41 -9.32
CA VAL A 250 7.09 5.40 -10.31
C VAL A 250 6.97 6.82 -9.75
N ILE A 251 5.80 7.18 -9.21
CA ILE A 251 5.57 8.49 -8.59
C ILE A 251 6.53 8.74 -7.41
N SER A 252 6.76 7.72 -6.58
CA SER A 252 7.69 7.80 -5.44
C SER A 252 9.14 7.97 -5.88
N LEU A 253 9.56 7.34 -6.98
CA LEU A 253 10.89 7.50 -7.56
C LEU A 253 11.11 8.90 -8.13
N ILE A 254 10.10 9.45 -8.81
CA ILE A 254 10.13 10.85 -9.30
C ILE A 254 10.25 11.81 -8.12
N ALA A 255 9.41 11.64 -7.10
CA ALA A 255 9.46 12.44 -5.88
C ALA A 255 10.83 12.36 -5.20
N HIS A 256 11.39 11.15 -5.09
CA HIS A 256 12.72 10.93 -4.54
C HIS A 256 13.80 11.71 -5.31
N GLY A 257 13.77 11.64 -6.65
CA GLY A 257 14.69 12.38 -7.51
C GLY A 257 14.59 13.89 -7.31
N LEU A 258 13.37 14.44 -7.28
CA LEU A 258 13.13 15.87 -7.06
C LEU A 258 13.62 16.33 -5.68
N VAL A 259 13.30 15.61 -4.61
CA VAL A 259 13.75 15.95 -3.25
C VAL A 259 15.28 15.89 -3.17
N ARG A 260 15.91 14.91 -3.82
CA ARG A 260 17.37 14.78 -3.84
C ARG A 260 18.04 15.94 -4.59
N LEU A 261 17.46 16.40 -5.70
CA LEU A 261 17.94 17.58 -6.42
C LEU A 261 17.85 18.83 -5.55
N VAL A 262 16.71 19.07 -4.90
CA VAL A 262 16.53 20.21 -4.00
C VAL A 262 17.51 20.17 -2.83
N TYR A 263 17.72 18.99 -2.23
CA TYR A 263 18.69 18.79 -1.16
C TYR A 263 20.12 19.12 -1.62
N TYR A 264 20.51 18.70 -2.82
CA TYR A 264 21.83 19.02 -3.39
C TYR A 264 22.07 20.52 -3.55
N PHE A 265 21.09 21.27 -4.06
CA PHE A 265 21.19 22.72 -4.22
C PHE A 265 21.16 23.49 -2.89
N LYS A 266 20.63 22.90 -1.82
CA LYS A 266 20.57 23.55 -0.50
C LYS A 266 21.88 23.45 0.30
N ILE A 267 22.70 22.43 0.02
CA ILE A 267 23.97 22.18 0.73
C ILE A 267 25.15 22.87 0.06
N LYS A 268 25.07 23.12 -1.24
CA LYS A 268 25.98 24.04 -1.94
C LYS A 268 25.65 25.48 -1.61
#